data_AF-A0A9X0CT02-F1
#
_entry.id   AF-A0A9X0CT02-F1
#
_cell.length_a   1.000
_cell.length_b   1.000
_cell.length_c   1.000
_cell.angle_alpha   90.00
_cell.angle_beta   90.00
_cell.angle_gamma   90.00
#
_symmetry.space_group_name_H-M   'P 1'
#
loop_
_entity.id
_entity.type
_entity.pdbx_description
1 polymer ?
#
loop_
_entity_poly.entity_id
_entity_poly.type
_entity_poly.pdbx_seq_one_letter_code
_entity_poly.pdbx_strand_id
1 'polypeptide(L)'
;MDSLAQSHEMKVPPGDLDTETSINALKRVHRDAMIDVLRRQLNEQLEVAEKQLTPKQEELERVMKLSREEKMKCLADLHAKQMNELRKGQDNHNREELKVLARHHSNKDELQRRKREENKKHIEQSVKERQKMADFHQKESEELEKEHDKIYELLEDDKKKSLKDLRTLHETKLKHLTVCELEFTYASLYGDKVTKL
;
A
#
# COMPACT_ATOMS: atom_id res chain seq x y z
N MET A 1 10.43 -67.74 -74.85
CA MET A 1 9.05 -67.41 -75.23
C MET A 1 8.55 -66.41 -74.20
N ASP A 2 8.45 -65.19 -74.68
CA ASP A 2 8.26 -63.93 -73.95
C ASP A 2 6.98 -63.88 -73.11
N SER A 3 7.01 -63.08 -72.04
CA SER A 3 6.06 -61.95 -71.95
C SER A 3 6.48 -60.94 -70.87
N LEU A 4 6.75 -59.71 -71.31
CA LEU A 4 6.82 -58.51 -70.49
C LEU A 4 5.46 -58.22 -69.86
N ALA A 5 5.45 -57.87 -68.57
CA ALA A 5 4.48 -56.94 -67.97
C ALA A 5 4.97 -56.60 -66.55
N GLN A 6 4.80 -55.43 -65.95
CA GLN A 6 4.46 -54.07 -66.36
C GLN A 6 4.64 -53.29 -65.05
N SER A 7 5.44 -52.23 -65.05
CA SER A 7 5.63 -51.35 -63.90
C SER A 7 4.29 -50.75 -63.46
N HIS A 8 3.84 -51.11 -62.26
CA HIS A 8 2.68 -50.49 -61.63
C HIS A 8 3.12 -49.20 -60.96
N GLU A 9 3.15 -48.10 -61.72
CA GLU A 9 3.11 -46.76 -61.15
C GLU A 9 1.76 -46.58 -60.45
N MET A 10 1.76 -46.61 -59.11
CA MET A 10 0.63 -46.10 -58.33
C MET A 10 0.54 -44.59 -58.54
N LYS A 11 -0.30 -44.20 -59.49
CA LYS A 11 -0.73 -42.82 -59.67
C LYS A 11 -1.66 -42.46 -58.50
N VAL A 12 -1.12 -41.73 -57.52
CA VAL A 12 -1.89 -41.16 -56.42
C VAL A 12 -2.97 -40.24 -57.01
N PRO A 13 -4.25 -40.35 -56.61
CA PRO A 13 -5.32 -39.56 -57.20
C PRO A 13 -5.19 -38.08 -56.79
N PRO A 14 -5.58 -37.13 -57.65
CA PRO A 14 -5.47 -35.68 -57.39
C PRO A 14 -6.48 -35.14 -56.36
N GLY A 15 -7.09 -35.98 -55.53
CA GLY A 15 -8.15 -35.61 -54.58
C GLY A 15 -7.69 -35.28 -53.16
N ASP A 16 -6.48 -35.68 -52.76
CA ASP A 16 -5.98 -35.51 -51.38
C ASP A 16 -5.50 -34.08 -51.05
N LEU A 17 -5.16 -33.29 -52.07
CA LEU A 17 -4.68 -31.91 -51.88
C LEU A 17 -5.81 -30.97 -51.41
N ASP A 18 -7.05 -31.23 -51.81
CA ASP A 18 -8.21 -30.38 -51.49
C ASP A 18 -8.72 -30.63 -50.06
N THR A 19 -8.72 -31.89 -49.63
CA THR A 19 -9.05 -32.29 -48.25
C THR A 19 -8.01 -31.81 -47.24
N GLU A 20 -6.72 -31.95 -47.54
CA GLU A 20 -5.64 -31.47 -46.65
C GLU A 20 -5.63 -29.94 -46.52
N THR A 21 -5.89 -29.23 -47.62
CA THR A 21 -6.02 -27.77 -47.62
C THR A 21 -7.21 -27.31 -46.78
N SER A 22 -8.35 -28.00 -46.90
CA SER A 22 -9.57 -27.75 -46.11
C SER A 22 -9.36 -28.01 -44.61
N ILE A 23 -8.70 -29.11 -44.25
CA ILE A 23 -8.36 -29.43 -42.85
C ILE A 23 -7.45 -28.36 -42.25
N ASN A 24 -6.42 -27.92 -42.99
CA ASN A 24 -5.52 -26.87 -42.54
C ASN A 24 -6.21 -25.50 -42.40
N ALA A 25 -7.18 -25.19 -43.27
CA ALA A 25 -8.02 -24.00 -43.12
C ALA A 25 -8.88 -24.06 -41.84
N LEU A 26 -9.50 -25.21 -41.57
CA LEU A 26 -10.33 -25.40 -40.38
C LEU A 26 -9.51 -25.31 -39.08
N LYS A 27 -8.30 -25.89 -39.06
CA LYS A 27 -7.37 -25.76 -37.91
C LYS A 27 -7.00 -24.31 -37.62
N ARG A 28 -6.77 -23.50 -38.66
CA ARG A 28 -6.50 -22.06 -38.52
C ARG A 28 -7.70 -21.32 -37.92
N VAL A 29 -8.89 -21.52 -38.47
CA VAL A 29 -10.13 -20.91 -37.95
C VAL A 29 -10.38 -21.29 -36.48
N HIS A 30 -10.18 -22.57 -36.13
CA HIS A 30 -10.32 -23.02 -34.75
C HIS A 30 -9.28 -22.36 -33.83
N ARG A 31 -8.02 -22.29 -34.26
CA ARG A 31 -6.94 -21.63 -33.52
C ARG A 31 -7.27 -20.16 -33.26
N ASP A 32 -7.74 -19.43 -34.27
CA ASP A 32 -8.10 -18.01 -34.13
C ASP A 32 -9.28 -17.83 -33.16
N ALA A 33 -10.30 -18.67 -33.26
CA ALA A 33 -11.44 -18.65 -32.33
C ALA A 33 -11.01 -18.91 -30.87
N MET A 34 -10.06 -19.83 -30.65
CA MET A 34 -9.50 -20.08 -29.31
C MET A 34 -8.74 -18.87 -28.78
N ILE A 35 -7.92 -18.22 -29.62
CA ILE A 35 -7.19 -16.99 -29.25
C ILE A 35 -8.18 -15.90 -28.84
N ASP A 36 -9.26 -15.72 -29.58
CA ASP A 36 -10.28 -14.71 -29.29
C ASP A 36 -11.01 -14.96 -27.97
N VAL A 37 -11.32 -16.23 -27.66
CA VAL A 37 -11.90 -16.60 -26.36
C VAL A 37 -10.92 -16.32 -25.23
N LEU A 38 -9.67 -16.80 -25.34
CA LEU A 38 -8.66 -16.62 -24.30
C LEU A 38 -8.31 -15.16 -24.09
N ARG A 39 -8.26 -14.36 -25.15
CA ARG A 39 -8.05 -12.91 -25.07
C ARG A 39 -9.18 -12.23 -24.29
N ARG A 40 -10.45 -12.58 -24.57
CA ARG A 40 -11.60 -12.07 -23.80
C ARG A 40 -11.51 -12.45 -22.33
N GLN A 41 -11.19 -13.72 -22.03
CA GLN A 41 -11.02 -14.17 -20.65
C GLN A 41 -9.89 -13.45 -19.91
N LEU A 42 -8.75 -13.21 -20.55
CA LEU A 42 -7.65 -12.45 -19.95
C LEU A 42 -8.04 -10.99 -19.69
N ASN A 43 -8.83 -10.38 -20.58
CA ASN A 43 -9.35 -9.02 -20.37
C ASN A 43 -10.32 -8.97 -19.18
N GLU A 44 -11.26 -9.92 -19.09
CA GLU A 44 -12.18 -10.03 -17.95
C GLU A 44 -11.43 -10.27 -16.64
N GLN A 45 -10.39 -11.11 -16.64
CA GLN A 45 -9.54 -11.34 -15.47
C GLN A 45 -8.81 -10.06 -15.03
N LEU A 46 -8.27 -9.29 -15.97
CA LEU A 46 -7.64 -8.00 -15.67
C LEU A 46 -8.65 -7.02 -15.07
N GLU A 47 -9.82 -6.90 -15.69
CA GLU A 47 -10.88 -5.99 -15.23
C GLU A 47 -11.34 -6.33 -13.80
N VAL A 48 -11.54 -7.63 -13.52
CA VAL A 48 -11.90 -8.09 -12.17
C VAL A 48 -10.77 -7.82 -11.18
N ALA A 49 -9.52 -8.08 -11.54
CA ALA A 49 -8.38 -7.83 -10.67
C ALA A 49 -8.21 -6.34 -10.35
N GLU A 50 -8.34 -5.45 -11.35
CA GLU A 50 -8.31 -4.00 -11.15
C GLU A 50 -9.48 -3.53 -10.27
N LYS A 51 -10.70 -4.03 -10.51
CA LYS A 51 -11.89 -3.72 -9.69
C LYS A 51 -11.75 -4.17 -8.23
N GLN A 52 -11.06 -5.27 -7.98
CA GLN A 52 -10.82 -5.78 -6.62
C GLN A 52 -9.74 -5.01 -5.87
N LEU A 53 -8.86 -4.28 -6.57
CA LEU A 53 -7.80 -3.50 -5.95
C LEU A 53 -8.35 -2.26 -5.24
N THR A 54 -9.29 -1.55 -5.87
CA THR A 54 -9.88 -0.31 -5.35
C THR A 54 -10.45 -0.43 -3.93
N PRO A 55 -11.38 -1.35 -3.61
CA PRO A 55 -11.97 -1.42 -2.27
C PRO A 55 -10.95 -1.82 -1.20
N LYS A 56 -9.91 -2.60 -1.57
CA LYS A 56 -8.82 -2.94 -0.64
C LYS A 56 -7.97 -1.71 -0.31
N GLN A 57 -7.70 -0.88 -1.31
CA GLN A 57 -6.97 0.38 -1.14
C GLN A 57 -7.77 1.38 -0.31
N GLU A 58 -9.07 1.54 -0.59
CA GLU A 58 -9.97 2.41 0.19
C GLU A 58 -10.03 1.99 1.66
N GLU A 59 -10.13 0.69 1.94
CA GLU A 59 -10.14 0.17 3.30
C GLU A 59 -8.81 0.41 4.03
N LEU A 60 -7.69 0.26 3.32
CA LEU A 60 -6.36 0.54 3.86
C LEU A 60 -6.17 2.03 4.17
N GLU A 61 -6.59 2.93 3.27
CA GLU A 61 -6.62 4.37 3.48
C GLU A 61 -7.46 4.74 4.71
N ARG A 62 -8.63 4.11 4.87
CA ARG A 62 -9.53 4.32 6.01
C ARG A 62 -8.87 3.91 7.32
N VAL A 63 -8.28 2.72 7.39
CA VAL A 63 -7.59 2.22 8.59
C VAL A 63 -6.39 3.11 8.94
N MET A 64 -5.62 3.54 7.94
CA MET A 64 -4.48 4.45 8.15
C MET A 64 -4.93 5.80 8.69
N LYS A 65 -6.02 6.36 8.19
CA LYS A 65 -6.60 7.61 8.69
C LYS A 65 -6.98 7.49 10.17
N LEU A 66 -7.71 6.43 10.53
CA LEU A 66 -8.07 6.18 11.93
C LEU A 66 -6.84 6.02 12.82
N SER A 67 -5.81 5.31 12.35
CA SER A 67 -4.56 5.16 13.10
C SER A 67 -3.85 6.50 13.32
N ARG A 68 -3.81 7.37 12.29
CA ARG A 68 -3.27 8.74 12.41
C ARG A 68 -4.04 9.54 13.45
N GLU A 69 -5.36 9.57 13.36
CA GLU A 69 -6.23 10.30 14.28
C GLU A 69 -6.04 9.85 15.73
N GLU A 70 -5.99 8.54 15.96
CA GLU A 70 -5.75 7.96 17.29
C GLU A 70 -4.37 8.32 17.84
N LYS A 71 -3.31 8.19 17.03
CA LYS A 71 -1.94 8.53 17.44
C LYS A 71 -1.80 10.01 17.76
N MET A 72 -2.35 10.90 16.93
CA MET A 72 -2.34 12.35 17.17
C MET A 72 -3.08 12.71 18.46
N LYS A 73 -4.24 12.06 18.72
CA LYS A 73 -4.98 12.25 19.97
C LYS A 73 -4.16 11.80 21.18
N CYS A 74 -3.58 10.60 21.13
CA CYS A 74 -2.73 10.08 22.21
C CYS A 74 -1.53 11.01 22.49
N LEU A 75 -0.91 11.55 21.43
CA LEU A 75 0.19 12.50 21.55
C LEU A 75 -0.27 13.80 22.23
N ALA A 76 -1.40 14.36 21.81
CA ALA A 76 -1.97 15.57 22.42
C ALA A 76 -2.33 15.36 23.90
N ASP A 77 -2.90 14.20 24.26
CA ASP A 77 -3.21 13.84 25.64
C ASP A 77 -1.93 13.72 26.50
N LEU A 78 -0.87 13.14 25.94
CA LEU A 78 0.44 13.07 26.59
C LEU A 78 1.04 14.46 26.82
N HIS A 79 1.03 15.32 25.81
CA HIS A 79 1.50 16.71 25.89
C HIS A 79 0.76 17.50 26.96
N ALA A 80 -0.58 17.37 27.01
CA ALA A 80 -1.40 18.02 28.02
C ALA A 80 -1.04 17.54 29.43
N LYS A 81 -0.80 16.24 29.60
CA LYS A 81 -0.38 15.65 30.88
C LYS A 81 0.99 16.19 31.31
N GLN A 82 1.97 16.16 30.43
CA GLN A 82 3.33 16.65 30.70
C GLN A 82 3.35 18.14 31.06
N MET A 83 2.58 18.97 30.34
CA MET A 83 2.46 20.41 30.65
C MET A 83 1.83 20.65 32.03
N ASN A 84 0.82 19.86 32.39
CA ASN A 84 0.19 19.95 33.70
C ASN A 84 1.12 19.51 34.84
N GLU A 85 1.91 18.45 34.61
CA GLU A 85 2.91 17.99 35.56
C GLU A 85 4.02 19.03 35.76
N LEU A 86 4.51 19.64 34.67
CA LEU A 86 5.49 20.74 34.74
C LEU A 86 4.95 21.91 35.57
N ARG A 87 3.72 22.36 35.30
CA ARG A 87 3.10 23.47 36.04
C ARG A 87 2.98 23.15 37.53
N LYS A 88 2.51 21.95 37.89
CA LYS A 88 2.41 21.52 39.29
C LYS A 88 3.79 21.46 39.95
N GLY A 89 4.81 20.98 39.23
CA GLY A 89 6.20 20.97 39.70
C GLY A 89 6.72 22.38 39.98
N GLN A 90 6.48 23.32 39.06
CA GLN A 90 6.83 24.74 39.20
C GLN A 90 6.14 25.38 40.42
N ASP A 91 4.82 25.20 40.57
CA ASP A 91 4.06 25.75 41.70
C ASP A 91 4.57 25.20 43.06
N ASN A 92 4.88 23.89 43.11
CA ASN A 92 5.41 23.26 44.32
C ASN A 92 6.82 23.76 44.66
N HIS A 93 7.69 23.90 43.66
CA HIS A 93 9.04 24.41 43.84
C HIS A 93 9.01 25.84 44.38
N ASN A 94 8.21 26.74 43.79
CA ASN A 94 8.07 28.12 44.27
C ASN A 94 7.53 28.17 45.70
N ARG A 95 6.53 27.34 46.02
CA ARG A 95 5.99 27.27 47.37
C ARG A 95 7.06 26.89 48.39
N GLU A 96 7.97 25.98 48.06
CA GLU A 96 9.04 25.56 48.96
C GLU A 96 10.11 26.64 49.12
N GLU A 97 10.54 27.29 48.03
CA GLU A 97 11.46 28.44 48.06
C GLU A 97 10.91 29.57 48.96
N LEU A 98 9.63 29.90 48.83
CA LEU A 98 9.00 30.94 49.67
C LEU A 98 8.93 30.56 51.16
N LYS A 99 8.82 29.26 51.49
CA LYS A 99 8.90 28.79 52.89
C LYS A 99 10.33 28.91 53.43
N VAL A 100 11.32 28.53 52.62
CA VAL A 100 12.74 28.66 52.98
C VAL A 100 13.06 30.13 53.26
N LEU A 101 12.68 31.06 52.37
CA LEU A 101 12.84 32.49 52.58
C LEU A 101 12.21 32.97 53.90
N ALA A 102 11.00 32.50 54.22
CA ALA A 102 10.31 32.87 55.45
C ALA A 102 11.01 32.38 56.72
N ARG A 103 11.79 31.30 56.65
CA ARG A 103 12.59 30.79 57.78
C ARG A 103 13.90 31.56 57.99
N HIS A 104 14.48 32.11 56.92
CA HIS A 104 15.78 32.77 56.98
C HIS A 104 15.74 34.29 57.26
N HIS A 105 14.60 34.95 57.06
CA HIS A 105 14.48 36.40 57.24
C HIS A 105 13.44 36.76 58.31
N SER A 106 13.90 37.39 59.39
CA SER A 106 13.07 37.88 60.49
C SER A 106 12.55 39.31 60.29
N ASN A 107 13.25 40.14 59.50
CA ASN A 107 12.77 41.47 59.12
C ASN A 107 11.65 41.34 58.06
N LYS A 108 10.47 41.84 58.42
CA LYS A 108 9.25 41.75 57.61
C LYS A 108 9.40 42.40 56.23
N ASP A 109 10.01 43.58 56.15
CA ASP A 109 10.08 44.36 54.90
C ASP A 109 11.09 43.74 53.93
N GLU A 110 12.24 43.32 54.44
CA GLU A 110 13.24 42.59 53.65
C GLU A 110 12.68 41.24 53.18
N LEU A 111 11.96 40.50 54.04
CA LEU A 111 11.30 39.26 53.64
C LEU A 111 10.29 39.49 52.51
N GLN A 112 9.47 40.55 52.59
CA GLN A 112 8.53 40.87 51.53
C GLN A 112 9.23 41.23 50.22
N ARG A 113 10.31 42.00 50.27
CA ARG A 113 11.12 42.33 49.09
C ARG A 113 11.67 41.06 48.42
N ARG A 114 12.29 40.17 49.20
CA ARG A 114 12.83 38.89 48.71
C ARG A 114 11.77 37.99 48.09
N LYS A 115 10.59 37.87 48.72
CA LYS A 115 9.47 37.09 48.16
C LYS A 115 9.00 37.63 46.81
N ARG A 116 9.00 38.95 46.60
CA ARG A 116 8.64 39.54 45.30
C ARG A 116 9.70 39.24 44.24
N GLU A 117 10.97 39.37 44.60
CA GLU A 117 12.10 39.07 43.71
C GLU A 117 12.11 37.60 43.28
N GLU A 118 11.92 36.67 44.23
CA GLU A 118 11.88 35.24 43.90
C GLU A 118 10.65 34.89 43.06
N ASN A 119 9.47 35.43 43.37
CA ASN A 119 8.28 35.24 42.53
C ASN A 119 8.48 35.78 41.10
N LYS A 120 9.13 36.94 40.94
CA LYS A 120 9.42 37.49 39.62
C LYS A 120 10.32 36.54 38.81
N LYS A 121 11.41 36.08 39.42
CA LYS A 121 12.34 35.12 38.82
C LYS A 121 11.64 33.80 38.48
N HIS A 122 10.81 33.29 39.39
CA HIS A 122 10.04 32.07 39.18
C HIS A 122 9.07 32.19 38.00
N ILE A 123 8.38 33.33 37.85
CA ILE A 123 7.47 33.58 36.72
C ILE A 123 8.26 33.58 35.41
N GLU A 124 9.37 34.32 35.34
CA GLU A 124 10.21 34.41 34.14
C GLU A 124 10.74 33.03 33.70
N GLN A 125 11.24 32.25 34.65
CA GLN A 125 11.71 30.87 34.40
C GLN A 125 10.56 29.97 33.94
N SER A 126 9.42 30.02 34.64
CA SER A 126 8.27 29.18 34.33
C SER A 126 7.67 29.46 32.96
N VAL A 127 7.66 30.73 32.53
CA VAL A 127 7.23 31.11 31.17
C VAL A 127 8.20 30.56 30.14
N LYS A 128 9.52 30.72 30.34
CA LYS A 128 10.54 30.23 29.42
C LYS A 128 10.49 28.71 29.24
N GLU A 129 10.36 27.97 30.34
CA GLU A 129 10.29 26.50 30.30
C GLU A 129 9.00 26.00 29.63
N ARG A 130 7.85 26.61 29.93
CA ARG A 130 6.59 26.27 29.28
C ARG A 130 6.62 26.55 27.78
N GLN A 131 7.23 27.66 27.37
CA GLN A 131 7.43 27.95 25.94
C GLN A 131 8.31 26.89 25.28
N LYS A 132 9.45 26.55 25.89
CA LYS A 132 10.35 25.51 25.36
C LYS A 132 9.65 24.16 25.23
N MET A 133 8.81 23.80 26.20
CA MET A 133 8.03 22.57 26.16
C MET A 133 6.97 22.60 25.05
N ALA A 134 6.29 23.73 24.86
CA ALA A 134 5.33 23.91 23.76
C ALA A 134 6.02 23.79 22.39
N ASP A 135 7.19 24.42 22.21
CA ASP A 135 7.97 24.32 20.97
C ASP A 135 8.41 22.87 20.69
N PHE A 136 8.74 22.11 21.74
CA PHE A 136 9.09 20.69 21.61
C PHE A 136 7.87 19.85 21.21
N HIS A 137 6.73 20.02 21.89
CA HIS A 137 5.49 19.33 21.57
C HIS A 137 5.02 19.62 20.13
N GLN A 138 5.18 20.86 19.68
CA GLN A 138 4.88 21.23 18.30
C GLN A 138 5.75 20.46 17.31
N LYS A 139 7.08 20.43 17.52
CA LYS A 139 7.99 19.69 16.64
C LYS A 139 7.68 18.20 16.60
N GLU A 140 7.39 17.58 17.74
CA GLU A 140 7.04 16.17 17.81
C GLU A 140 5.74 15.88 17.04
N SER A 141 4.75 16.78 17.12
CA SER A 141 3.50 16.68 16.34
C SER A 141 3.75 16.81 14.84
N GLU A 142 4.59 17.78 14.43
CA GLU A 142 4.96 17.97 13.02
C GLU A 142 5.77 16.79 12.46
N GLU A 143 6.63 16.17 13.27
CA GLU A 143 7.38 14.98 12.88
C GLU A 143 6.45 13.77 12.69
N LEU A 144 5.52 13.54 13.61
CA LEU A 144 4.52 12.48 13.49
C LEU A 144 3.62 12.68 12.25
N GLU A 145 3.23 13.92 11.96
CA GLU A 145 2.46 14.25 10.76
C GLU A 145 3.24 13.94 9.47
N LYS A 146 4.52 14.32 9.41
CA LYS A 146 5.40 14.01 8.28
C LYS A 146 5.61 12.50 8.09
N GLU A 147 5.70 11.74 9.17
CA GLU A 147 5.77 10.27 9.08
C GLU A 147 4.50 9.70 8.47
N HIS A 148 3.32 10.19 8.88
CA HIS A 148 2.06 9.76 8.29
C HIS A 148 1.93 10.13 6.82
N ASP A 149 2.34 11.32 6.42
CA ASP A 149 2.32 11.75 5.01
C ASP A 149 3.20 10.85 4.13
N LYS A 150 4.39 10.45 4.61
CA LYS A 150 5.24 9.46 3.91
C LYS A 150 4.55 8.11 3.73
N ILE A 151 3.77 7.65 4.71
CA ILE A 151 3.04 6.37 4.59
C ILE A 151 1.94 6.50 3.52
N TYR A 152 1.27 7.65 3.41
CA TYR A 152 0.30 7.90 2.34
C TYR A 152 0.97 7.93 0.95
N GLU A 153 2.15 8.54 0.82
CA GLU A 153 2.92 8.49 -0.43
C GLU A 153 3.28 7.05 -0.81
N LEU A 154 3.75 6.25 0.15
CA LEU A 154 4.08 4.83 -0.08
C LEU A 154 2.86 4.01 -0.52
N LEU A 155 1.69 4.29 0.05
CA LEU A 155 0.45 3.61 -0.32
C LEU A 155 0.04 3.91 -1.77
N GLU A 156 0.11 5.18 -2.17
CA GLU A 156 -0.22 5.58 -3.53
C GLU A 156 0.77 5.01 -4.55
N ASP A 157 2.06 4.93 -4.19
CA ASP A 157 3.07 4.27 -5.01
C ASP A 157 2.85 2.76 -5.12
N ASP A 158 2.48 2.08 -4.03
CA ASP A 158 2.14 0.66 -4.04
C ASP A 158 0.92 0.35 -4.91
N LYS A 159 -0.11 1.21 -4.85
CA LYS A 159 -1.29 1.13 -5.72
C LYS A 159 -0.91 1.27 -7.20
N LYS A 160 -0.12 2.29 -7.56
CA LYS A 160 0.36 2.48 -8.93
C LYS A 160 1.20 1.29 -9.41
N LYS A 161 2.09 0.78 -8.56
CA LYS A 161 2.92 -0.38 -8.86
C LYS A 161 2.07 -1.63 -9.08
N SER A 162 1.12 -1.91 -8.20
CA SER A 162 0.20 -3.05 -8.32
C SER A 162 -0.60 -3.03 -9.62
N LEU A 163 -1.13 -1.88 -10.01
CA LEU A 163 -1.82 -1.72 -11.30
C LEU A 163 -0.88 -1.95 -12.50
N LYS A 164 0.34 -1.41 -12.43
CA LYS A 164 1.34 -1.60 -13.49
C LYS A 164 1.75 -3.07 -13.63
N ASP A 165 1.94 -3.76 -12.51
CA ASP A 165 2.34 -5.17 -12.49
C ASP A 165 1.21 -6.06 -13.05
N LEU A 166 -0.06 -5.78 -12.71
CA LEU A 166 -1.22 -6.46 -13.30
C LEU A 166 -1.28 -6.29 -14.82
N ARG A 167 -1.10 -5.07 -15.32
CA ARG A 167 -1.09 -4.78 -16.77
C ARG A 167 0.08 -5.43 -17.49
N THR A 168 1.27 -5.39 -16.89
CA THR A 168 2.47 -6.03 -17.47
C THR A 168 2.29 -7.55 -17.56
N LEU A 169 1.70 -8.16 -16.53
CA LEU A 169 1.37 -9.59 -16.53
C LEU A 169 0.34 -9.93 -17.62
N HIS A 170 -0.72 -9.12 -17.74
CA HIS A 170 -1.74 -9.27 -18.79
C HIS A 170 -1.14 -9.18 -20.19
N GLU A 171 -0.33 -8.17 -20.47
CA GLU A 171 0.37 -8.01 -21.75
C GLU A 171 1.29 -9.20 -22.07
N THR A 172 1.99 -9.71 -21.06
CA THR A 172 2.86 -10.89 -21.18
C THR A 172 2.05 -12.12 -21.55
N LYS A 173 0.90 -12.33 -20.91
CA LYS A 173 -0.01 -13.44 -21.22
C LYS A 173 -0.60 -13.30 -22.63
N LEU A 174 -0.98 -12.09 -23.06
CA LEU A 174 -1.47 -11.85 -24.42
C LEU A 174 -0.41 -12.15 -25.49
N LYS A 175 0.84 -11.75 -25.26
CA LYS A 175 1.95 -12.08 -26.16
C LYS A 175 2.21 -13.58 -26.21
N HIS A 176 2.09 -14.29 -25.09
CA HIS A 176 2.26 -15.74 -25.04
C HIS A 176 1.20 -16.49 -25.85
N LEU A 177 -0.04 -16.00 -25.92
CA LEU A 177 -1.13 -16.65 -26.68
C LEU A 177 -0.82 -16.83 -28.17
N THR A 178 0.01 -15.99 -28.77
CA THR A 178 0.32 -16.09 -30.21
C THR A 178 1.32 -17.20 -30.52
N VAL A 179 2.18 -17.53 -29.56
CA VAL A 179 3.30 -18.46 -29.73
C VAL A 179 3.09 -19.82 -29.05
N CYS A 180 2.12 -19.95 -28.15
CA CYS A 180 1.91 -21.19 -27.41
C CYS A 180 1.13 -22.26 -28.19
N GLU A 181 1.31 -23.51 -27.78
CA GLU A 181 0.43 -24.63 -28.15
C GLU A 181 -0.91 -24.48 -27.44
N LEU A 182 -1.86 -23.86 -28.13
CA LEU A 182 -3.17 -23.50 -27.58
C LEU A 182 -4.00 -24.72 -27.19
N GLU A 183 -3.81 -25.86 -27.86
CA GLU A 183 -4.48 -27.13 -27.56
C GLU A 183 -4.10 -27.63 -26.15
N PHE A 184 -2.81 -27.60 -25.80
CA PHE A 184 -2.33 -27.96 -24.45
C PHE A 184 -2.70 -26.91 -23.40
N THR A 185 -2.64 -25.62 -23.77
CA THR A 185 -2.97 -24.51 -22.86
C THR A 185 -4.46 -24.47 -22.50
N TYR A 186 -5.34 -24.80 -23.46
CA TYR A 186 -6.78 -24.89 -23.22
C TYR A 186 -7.16 -26.19 -22.50
N ALA A 187 -6.53 -27.31 -22.85
CA ALA A 187 -6.72 -28.59 -22.17
C ALA A 187 -6.26 -28.54 -20.71
N SER A 188 -5.22 -27.80 -20.35
CA SER A 188 -4.81 -27.63 -18.95
C SER A 188 -5.75 -26.72 -18.14
N LEU A 189 -6.43 -25.77 -18.79
CA LEU A 189 -7.41 -24.89 -18.13
C LEU A 189 -8.74 -25.60 -17.80
N TYR A 190 -9.14 -26.61 -18.58
CA TYR A 190 -10.45 -27.29 -18.44
C TYR A 190 -10.39 -28.82 -18.30
N GLY A 191 -9.29 -29.46 -18.70
CA GLY A 191 -9.17 -30.91 -18.87
C GLY A 191 -9.07 -31.71 -17.57
N ASP A 192 -8.57 -31.11 -16.48
CA ASP A 192 -8.50 -31.80 -15.18
C ASP A 192 -9.87 -32.01 -14.51
N LYS A 193 -10.93 -31.38 -15.03
CA LYS A 193 -12.29 -31.50 -14.46
C LYS A 193 -13.29 -32.22 -15.38
N VAL A 194 -12.98 -32.47 -16.64
CA VAL A 194 -13.93 -33.06 -17.61
C VAL A 194 -13.77 -34.58 -17.76
N THR A 195 -12.64 -35.17 -17.36
CA THR A 195 -12.38 -36.62 -17.46
C THR A 195 -12.62 -37.41 -16.16
N LYS A 196 -13.20 -36.79 -15.13
CA LYS A 196 -13.59 -37.45 -13.86
C LYS A 196 -15.11 -37.50 -13.68
N LEU A 197 -15.81 -38.03 -14.68
CA LEU A 197 -17.18 -38.54 -14.54
C LEU A 197 -17.21 -40.02 -14.91
#